data_AF-A0A7L0H9A9-F1
#
_entry.id   AF-A0A7L0H9A9-F1
#
_cell.length_a   1.000
_cell.length_b   1.000
_cell.length_c   1.000
_cell.angle_alpha   90.00
_cell.angle_beta   90.00
_cell.angle_gamma   90.00
#
_symmetry.space_group_name_H-M   'P 1'
#
loop_
_entity.id
_entity.type
_entity.pdbx_description
1 polymer ?
#
loop_
_entity_poly.entity_id
_entity_poly.type
_entity_poly.pdbx_seq_one_letter_code
_entity_poly.pdbx_strand_id
1 'polypeptide(L)'
;EDGSIRGYRQDAYDGRDFIAFDMDTMTFTAADAAAQITKRKWEQDGAVAERWKHYLEKTCIEWLRKYVSYGQAVLERKEAPTVRVSRKEAPGVLTLYCRAY
;
A
#
# COMPACT_ATOMS: atom_id res chain seq x y z
N GLU A 1 17.11 0.04 -4.43
CA GLU A 1 16.00 0.97 -4.17
C GLU A 1 16.53 2.38 -4.31
N ASP A 2 15.75 3.29 -4.86
CA ASP A 2 16.14 4.70 -5.05
C ASP A 2 16.00 5.55 -3.78
N GLY A 3 15.59 4.94 -2.67
CA GLY A 3 15.37 5.63 -1.39
C GLY A 3 14.15 6.53 -1.37
N SER A 4 13.29 6.46 -2.39
CA SER A 4 12.07 7.26 -2.46
C SER A 4 11.07 6.86 -1.37
N ILE A 5 10.52 7.87 -0.69
CA ILE A 5 9.48 7.70 0.32
C ILE A 5 8.12 7.92 -0.35
N ARG A 6 7.19 6.99 -0.13
CA ARG A 6 5.79 7.12 -0.56
C ARG A 6 4.86 6.84 0.62
N GLY A 7 3.79 7.62 0.72
CA GLY A 7 2.75 7.48 1.73
C GLY A 7 1.38 7.42 1.06
N TYR A 8 0.43 6.73 1.69
CA TYR A 8 -0.94 6.65 1.21
C TYR A 8 -1.90 6.65 2.40
N ARG A 9 -3.09 7.19 2.18
CA ARG A 9 -4.18 7.17 3.15
C ARG A 9 -5.50 7.05 2.40
N GLN A 10 -6.20 5.95 2.62
CA GLN A 10 -7.42 5.59 1.92
C GLN A 10 -8.38 4.96 2.92
N ASP A 11 -9.67 5.28 2.80
CA ASP A 11 -10.72 4.61 3.55
C ASP A 11 -11.65 3.85 2.61
N ALA A 12 -12.19 2.76 3.10
CA ALA A 12 -13.21 1.96 2.46
C ALA A 12 -14.50 1.93 3.29
N TYR A 13 -15.64 1.79 2.63
CA TYR A 13 -16.96 1.60 3.23
C TYR A 13 -17.63 0.38 2.60
N ASP A 14 -18.12 -0.55 3.41
CA ASP A 14 -18.65 -1.85 2.97
C ASP A 14 -17.70 -2.64 2.04
N GLY A 15 -16.40 -2.59 2.32
CA GLY A 15 -15.37 -3.26 1.53
C GLY A 15 -15.12 -2.66 0.15
N ARG A 16 -15.68 -1.47 -0.14
CA ARG A 16 -15.47 -0.72 -1.39
C ARG A 16 -14.74 0.57 -1.11
N ASP A 17 -13.94 1.02 -2.07
CA ASP A 17 -13.25 2.29 -1.99
C ASP A 17 -14.23 3.42 -1.70
N PHE A 18 -13.85 4.32 -0.79
CA PHE A 18 -14.69 5.42 -0.36
C PHE A 18 -13.99 6.77 -0.57
N ILE A 19 -12.80 6.96 0.00
CA ILE A 19 -12.06 8.21 -0.16
C ILE A 19 -10.54 8.01 -0.05
N ALA A 20 -9.77 8.63 -0.93
CA ALA A 20 -8.31 8.52 -0.98
C ALA A 20 -7.66 9.90 -0.91
N PHE A 21 -6.62 10.06 -0.08
CA PHE A 21 -5.85 11.30 0.01
C PHE A 21 -4.70 11.33 -0.99
N ASP A 22 -4.56 12.45 -1.69
CA ASP A 22 -3.47 12.77 -2.61
C ASP A 22 -2.57 13.84 -1.98
N MET A 23 -1.35 13.45 -1.62
CA MET A 23 -0.40 14.32 -0.90
C MET A 23 0.23 15.40 -1.79
N ASP A 24 0.24 15.18 -3.11
CA ASP A 24 0.87 16.07 -4.06
C ASP A 24 -0.03 17.27 -4.34
N THR A 25 -1.33 16.99 -4.51
CA THR A 25 -2.37 18.00 -4.75
C THR A 25 -2.99 18.54 -3.47
N MET A 26 -2.77 17.89 -2.32
CA MET A 26 -3.43 18.19 -1.04
C MET A 26 -4.96 18.04 -1.11
N THR A 27 -5.44 17.12 -1.93
CA THR A 27 -6.87 16.88 -2.14
C THR A 27 -7.26 15.43 -1.88
N PHE A 28 -8.56 15.16 -1.83
CA PHE A 28 -9.13 13.84 -1.67
C PHE A 28 -9.91 13.41 -2.92
N THR A 29 -9.72 12.18 -3.36
CA THR A 29 -10.53 11.54 -4.39
C THR A 29 -11.67 10.80 -3.72
N ALA A 30 -12.91 11.21 -3.95
CA ALA A 30 -14.12 10.55 -3.48
C ALA A 30 -14.59 9.51 -4.50
N ALA A 31 -14.87 8.29 -4.04
CA ALA A 31 -15.25 7.17 -4.90
C ALA A 31 -16.73 7.20 -5.34
N ASP A 32 -17.61 7.78 -4.52
CA ASP A 32 -19.04 7.89 -4.82
C ASP A 32 -19.64 9.23 -4.35
N ALA A 33 -20.94 9.41 -4.59
CA ALA A 33 -21.67 10.62 -4.23
C ALA A 33 -21.76 10.84 -2.71
N ALA A 34 -21.76 9.78 -1.90
CA ALA A 34 -21.78 9.90 -0.45
C ALA A 34 -20.41 10.38 0.07
N ALA A 35 -19.31 9.87 -0.50
CA ALA A 35 -17.95 10.28 -0.18
C ALA A 35 -17.67 11.76 -0.52
N GLN A 36 -18.38 12.35 -1.48
CA GLN A 36 -18.26 13.78 -1.80
C GLN A 36 -18.58 14.68 -0.60
N ILE A 37 -19.48 14.24 0.29
CA ILE A 37 -19.81 14.98 1.51
C ILE A 37 -18.59 15.02 2.43
N THR A 38 -17.91 13.88 2.61
CA THR A 38 -16.69 13.77 3.41
C THR A 38 -15.54 14.57 2.80
N LYS A 39 -15.33 14.47 1.48
CA LYS A 39 -14.34 15.27 0.74
C LYS A 39 -14.50 16.76 1.03
N ARG A 40 -15.71 17.31 0.82
CA ARG A 40 -15.98 18.74 1.07
C ARG A 40 -15.69 19.14 2.52
N LYS A 41 -16.04 18.29 3.48
CA LYS A 41 -15.77 18.54 4.91
C LYS A 41 -14.28 18.56 5.23
N TRP A 42 -13.49 17.67 4.64
CA TRP A 42 -12.05 17.58 4.92
C TRP A 42 -11.20 18.58 4.15
N GLU A 43 -11.69 19.04 3.00
CA GLU A 43 -11.04 20.08 2.19
C GLU A 43 -11.47 21.49 2.58
N GLN A 44 -12.40 21.65 3.52
CA GLN A 44 -12.99 22.94 3.85
C GLN A 44 -11.96 23.99 4.32
N ASP A 45 -11.04 23.59 5.19
CA ASP A 45 -10.00 24.45 5.77
C ASP A 45 -8.57 23.95 5.52
N GLY A 46 -8.41 22.81 4.84
CA GLY A 46 -7.12 22.18 4.54
C GLY A 46 -6.43 21.51 5.73
N ALA A 47 -6.91 21.68 6.97
CA ALA A 47 -6.23 21.18 8.17
C ALA A 47 -6.13 19.64 8.19
N VAL A 48 -7.13 18.96 7.64
CA VAL A 48 -7.11 17.49 7.53
C VAL A 48 -6.04 17.03 6.55
N ALA A 49 -5.89 17.71 5.41
CA ALA A 49 -4.87 17.40 4.41
C ALA A 49 -3.45 17.65 4.97
N GLU A 50 -3.23 18.79 5.64
CA GLU A 50 -1.94 19.12 6.28
C GLU A 50 -1.54 18.09 7.34
N ARG A 51 -2.48 17.71 8.20
CA ARG A 51 -2.25 16.69 9.23
C ARG A 51 -1.84 15.36 8.62
N TRP A 52 -2.53 14.91 7.56
CA TRP A 52 -2.20 13.65 6.90
C TRP A 52 -0.87 13.70 6.18
N LYS A 53 -0.56 14.81 5.48
CA LYS A 53 0.74 14.99 4.83
C LYS A 53 1.88 14.95 5.85
N HIS A 54 1.76 15.71 6.95
CA HIS A 54 2.76 15.70 8.00
C HIS A 54 2.97 14.30 8.58
N TYR A 55 1.89 13.58 8.88
CA TYR A 55 1.98 12.22 9.40
C TYR A 55 2.68 11.28 8.41
N LEU A 56 2.30 11.31 7.13
CA LEU A 56 2.82 10.39 6.11
C LEU A 56 4.29 10.69 5.74
N GLU A 57 4.67 11.96 5.66
CA GLU A 57 6.04 12.35 5.30
C GLU A 57 7.04 12.29 6.46
N LYS A 58 6.56 12.43 7.71
CA LYS A 58 7.42 12.52 8.90
C LYS A 58 7.18 11.35 9.84
N THR A 59 6.07 11.40 10.56
CA THR A 59 5.79 10.48 11.68
C THR A 59 5.85 9.03 11.22
N CYS A 60 5.12 8.68 10.16
CA CYS A 60 5.05 7.32 9.62
C CYS A 60 6.44 6.76 9.29
N ILE A 61 7.31 7.57 8.68
CA ILE A 61 8.65 7.17 8.27
C ILE A 61 9.58 7.01 9.47
N GLU A 62 9.49 7.89 10.46
CA GLU A 62 10.24 7.75 11.71
C GLU A 62 9.88 6.45 12.43
N TRP A 63 8.59 6.14 12.53
CA TRP A 63 8.13 4.87 13.11
C TRP A 63 8.58 3.67 12.28
N LEU A 64 8.47 3.73 10.95
CA LEU A 64 8.91 2.65 10.06
C LEU A 64 10.40 2.34 10.26
N ARG A 65 11.26 3.37 10.24
CA ARG A 65 12.71 3.21 10.46
C ARG A 65 13.01 2.61 11.84
N LYS A 66 12.31 3.08 12.87
CA LYS A 66 12.44 2.56 14.24
C LYS A 66 12.09 1.07 14.32
N TYR A 67 10.97 0.65 13.75
CA TYR A 67 10.52 -0.74 13.83
C TYR A 67 11.31 -1.68 12.90
N VAL A 68 11.76 -1.20 11.74
CA VAL A 68 12.69 -1.96 10.89
C VAL A 68 13.99 -2.22 11.64
N SER A 69 14.52 -1.22 12.36
CA SER A 69 15.70 -1.40 13.20
C SER A 69 15.50 -2.46 14.29
N TYR A 70 14.33 -2.50 14.94
CA TYR A 70 14.04 -3.51 15.96
C TYR A 70 13.95 -4.93 15.39
N GLY A 71 13.42 -5.07 14.18
CA GLY A 71 13.22 -6.35 13.50
C GLY A 71 14.33 -6.74 12.53
N GLN A 72 15.44 -6.00 12.48
CA GLN A 72 16.40 -6.06 11.37
C GLN A 72 16.86 -7.49 11.03
N ALA A 73 17.22 -8.28 12.06
CA ALA A 73 17.69 -9.65 11.90
C ALA A 73 16.67 -10.58 11.21
N VAL A 74 15.37 -10.31 11.35
CA VAL A 74 14.30 -11.10 10.74
C VAL A 74 13.88 -10.51 9.40
N LEU A 75 13.71 -9.19 9.33
CA LEU A 75 13.20 -8.48 8.15
C LEU A 75 14.20 -8.45 6.99
N GLU A 76 15.50 -8.40 7.28
CA GLU A 76 16.56 -8.41 6.26
C GLU A 76 17.02 -9.83 5.90
N ARG A 77 16.51 -10.85 6.60
CA ARG A 77 16.84 -12.25 6.31
C ARG A 77 16.28 -12.66 4.96
N LYS A 78 17.14 -13.23 4.11
CA LYS A 78 16.77 -13.76 2.80
C LYS A 78 16.95 -15.26 2.81
N GLU A 79 15.88 -16.00 2.55
CA GLU A 79 15.91 -17.44 2.36
C GLU A 79 15.66 -17.75 0.89
N ALA A 80 16.47 -18.64 0.32
CA ALA A 80 16.28 -19.07 -1.06
C ALA A 80 15.05 -19.98 -1.14
N PRO A 81 14.13 -19.76 -2.10
CA PRO A 81 12.96 -20.62 -2.22
C PRO A 81 13.38 -22.00 -2.73
N THR A 82 12.65 -23.02 -2.31
CA THR A 82 12.77 -24.35 -2.93
C THR A 82 11.96 -24.36 -4.21
N VAL A 83 12.61 -24.63 -5.34
CA VAL A 83 11.95 -24.62 -6.65
C VAL A 83 11.68 -26.04 -7.12
N ARG A 84 10.44 -26.32 -7.56
CA ARG A 84 10.05 -27.58 -8.17
C ARG A 84 9.39 -27.35 -9.53
N VAL A 85 9.90 -28.04 -10.54
CA VAL A 85 9.30 -28.11 -11.86
C VAL A 85 8.47 -29.39 -11.97
N SER A 86 7.28 -29.30 -12.53
CA SER A 86 6.40 -30.44 -12.77
C SER A 86 5.68 -30.29 -14.11
N ARG A 87 5.22 -31.41 -14.66
CA ARG A 87 4.49 -31.44 -15.94
C ARG A 87 3.12 -32.08 -15.76
N LYS A 88 2.13 -31.59 -16.51
CA LYS A 88 0.81 -32.19 -16.64
C LYS A 88 0.50 -32.39 -18.12
N GLU A 89 0.20 -33.62 -18.48
CA GLU A 89 -0.21 -34.01 -19.84
C GLU A 89 -1.73 -34.10 -19.92
N ALA A 90 -2.30 -33.55 -20.99
CA ALA A 90 -3.68 -33.70 -21.42
C ALA A 90 -3.67 -34.04 -22.92
N PRO A 91 -4.75 -34.57 -23.52
CA PRO A 91 -4.79 -34.89 -24.94
C PRO A 91 -4.38 -33.67 -25.80
N GLY A 92 -3.23 -33.79 -26.48
CA GLY A 92 -2.68 -32.73 -27.34
C GLY A 92 -1.98 -31.58 -26.63
N VAL A 93 -1.86 -31.57 -25.29
CA VAL A 93 -1.27 -30.45 -24.54
C VAL A 93 -0.36 -30.95 -23.41
N LEU A 94 0.85 -30.37 -23.36
CA LEU A 94 1.78 -30.51 -22.23
C LEU A 94 1.89 -29.16 -21.51
N THR A 95 1.50 -29.09 -20.24
CA THR A 95 1.67 -27.91 -19.39
C THR A 95 2.82 -28.12 -18.40
N LEU A 96 3.74 -27.16 -18.35
CA LEU A 96 4.82 -27.12 -17.36
C LEU A 96 4.49 -26.12 -16.24
N TYR A 97 4.73 -26.50 -14.99
CA TYR A 97 4.58 -25.65 -13.82
C TYR A 97 5.92 -25.46 -13.13
N CYS A 98 6.28 -24.22 -12.82
CA CYS A 98 7.37 -23.87 -11.92
C CYS A 98 6.74 -23.34 -10.61
N ARG A 99 7.00 -24.02 -9.49
CA ARG A 99 6.51 -23.63 -8.16
C ARG A 99 7.70 -23.32 -7.26
N ALA A 100 7.66 -22.17 -6.60
CA ALA A 100 8.58 -21.78 -5.54
C ALA A 100 7.85 -21.90 -4.19
N TYR A 101 8.52 -22.49 -3.21
CA TYR A 101 8.07 -22.63 -1.82
C TYR A 101 9.04 -21.92 -0.89
#